data_AF-A0A5A7RY11-F1
#
_entry.id   AF-A0A5A7RY11-F1
#
_cell.length_a   1.000
_cell.length_b   1.000
_cell.length_c   1.000
_cell.angle_alpha   90.00
_cell.angle_beta   90.00
_cell.angle_gamma   90.00
#
_symmetry.space_group_name_H-M   'P 1'
#
loop_
_entity.id
_entity.type
_entity.pdbx_description
1 polymer ?
#
loop_
_entity_poly.entity_id
_entity_poly.type
_entity_poly.pdbx_seq_one_letter_code
_entity_poly.pdbx_strand_id
1 'polypeptide(L)'
;RAGHSIVRRIMDAGAKGCQVIIAGKLIGARHRTEKFTEGHIKYCGETAREVMDEGYAVAKRKPGIIGVKVRIMKPEAKLPDEITLKIVPTEQKEEKTEETEKKEAEEETKKITDIKGVGDATAKELEKRGVKSVEDLQELSVDELASIKGIGKKTAKEIKEQLKKISSEEG
;
A
#
# COMPACT_ATOMS: atom_id res chain seq x y z
N ARG A 1 -31.45 -17.31 -5.83
CA ARG A 1 -31.05 -16.68 -4.53
C ARG A 1 -29.80 -17.32 -3.93
N ALA A 2 -29.79 -18.62 -3.67
CA ALA A 2 -28.67 -19.31 -3.01
C ALA A 2 -27.31 -19.11 -3.72
N GLY A 3 -27.26 -19.16 -5.06
CA GLY A 3 -26.03 -18.93 -5.83
C GLY A 3 -25.38 -17.57 -5.53
N HIS A 4 -26.12 -16.48 -5.75
CA HIS A 4 -25.64 -15.12 -5.49
C HIS A 4 -25.26 -14.86 -4.03
N SER A 5 -25.97 -15.43 -3.06
CA SER A 5 -25.58 -15.26 -1.64
C SER A 5 -24.27 -15.95 -1.30
N ILE A 6 -23.94 -17.07 -1.95
CA ILE A 6 -22.67 -17.78 -1.71
C ILE A 6 -21.51 -17.01 -2.33
N VAL A 7 -21.68 -16.55 -3.57
CA VAL A 7 -20.68 -15.74 -4.27
C VAL A 7 -20.32 -14.50 -3.45
N ARG A 8 -21.32 -13.74 -2.97
CA ARG A 8 -21.06 -12.58 -2.10
C ARG A 8 -20.28 -12.96 -0.85
N ARG A 9 -20.67 -14.02 -0.13
CA ARG A 9 -19.93 -14.48 1.05
C ARG A 9 -18.47 -14.84 0.77
N ILE A 10 -18.19 -15.41 -0.40
CA ILE A 10 -16.82 -15.77 -0.80
C ILE A 10 -16.00 -14.51 -1.11
N MET A 11 -16.60 -13.54 -1.81
CA MET A 11 -15.96 -12.25 -2.08
C MET A 11 -15.75 -11.44 -0.78
N ASP A 12 -16.73 -11.41 0.12
CA ASP A 12 -16.66 -10.75 1.44
C ASP A 12 -15.56 -11.36 2.33
N ALA A 13 -15.28 -12.66 2.18
CA ALA A 13 -14.16 -13.33 2.84
C ALA A 13 -12.78 -12.96 2.26
N GLY A 14 -12.73 -12.09 1.24
CA GLY A 14 -11.49 -11.58 0.64
C GLY A 14 -10.97 -12.40 -0.53
N ALA A 15 -11.75 -13.33 -1.10
CA ALA A 15 -11.31 -14.06 -2.29
C ALA A 15 -11.13 -13.12 -3.49
N LYS A 16 -10.07 -13.33 -4.30
CA LYS A 16 -9.83 -12.58 -5.54
C LYS A 16 -10.87 -12.85 -6.64
N GLY A 17 -11.47 -14.04 -6.58
CA GLY A 17 -12.56 -14.41 -7.47
C GLY A 17 -13.15 -15.76 -7.11
N CYS A 18 -14.39 -15.97 -7.55
CA CYS A 18 -15.11 -17.21 -7.28
C CYS A 18 -16.08 -17.58 -8.40
N GLN A 19 -16.23 -18.88 -8.61
CA GLN A 19 -17.15 -19.48 -9.57
C GLN A 19 -17.98 -20.54 -8.85
N VAL A 20 -19.30 -20.36 -8.84
CA VAL A 20 -20.25 -21.36 -8.32
C VAL A 20 -21.07 -21.89 -9.49
N ILE A 21 -20.95 -23.18 -9.77
CA ILE A 21 -21.72 -23.88 -10.79
C ILE A 21 -22.71 -24.79 -10.08
N ILE A 22 -24.00 -24.59 -10.34
CA ILE A 22 -25.08 -25.41 -9.83
C ILE A 22 -25.68 -26.16 -11.01
N ALA A 23 -25.56 -27.48 -11.02
CA ALA A 23 -26.05 -28.35 -12.09
C ALA A 23 -27.08 -29.32 -11.54
N GLY A 24 -28.22 -29.44 -12.21
CA GLY A 24 -29.24 -30.41 -11.82
C GLY A 24 -30.64 -30.03 -12.30
N LYS A 25 -31.63 -30.64 -11.66
CA LYS A 25 -33.04 -30.39 -11.90
C LYS A 25 -33.52 -29.21 -11.02
N LEU A 26 -33.26 -27.99 -11.50
CA LEU A 26 -33.44 -26.75 -10.73
C LEU A 26 -34.91 -26.32 -10.59
N ILE A 27 -35.49 -25.77 -11.66
CA ILE A 27 -36.85 -25.19 -11.66
C ILE A 27 -37.85 -26.07 -12.45
N GLY A 28 -37.37 -26.88 -13.40
CA GLY A 28 -38.20 -27.69 -14.28
C GLY A 28 -37.82 -29.17 -14.30
N ALA A 29 -38.50 -29.95 -15.15
CA ALA A 29 -38.25 -31.38 -15.27
C ALA A 29 -36.89 -31.74 -15.93
N ARG A 30 -36.27 -30.77 -16.61
CA ARG A 30 -35.02 -30.94 -17.37
C ARG A 30 -33.81 -30.52 -16.56
N HIS A 31 -32.66 -31.10 -16.91
CA HIS A 31 -31.37 -30.66 -16.38
C HIS A 31 -31.05 -29.24 -16.87
N ARG A 32 -30.60 -28.38 -15.96
CA ARG A 32 -30.09 -27.04 -16.25
C ARG A 32 -28.88 -26.77 -15.38
N THR A 33 -27.93 -26.01 -15.94
CA THR A 33 -26.77 -25.52 -15.21
C THR A 33 -26.84 -24.01 -15.09
N GLU A 34 -26.73 -23.50 -13.88
CA GLU A 34 -26.53 -22.08 -13.61
C GLU A 34 -25.10 -21.86 -13.11
N LYS A 35 -24.44 -20.87 -13.71
CA LYS A 35 -23.07 -20.46 -13.35
C LYS A 35 -23.13 -19.04 -12.82
N PHE A 36 -22.58 -18.85 -11.63
CA PHE A 36 -22.38 -17.55 -11.02
C PHE A 36 -20.87 -17.32 -10.92
N THR A 37 -20.38 -16.21 -11.45
CA THR A 37 -18.95 -15.85 -11.45
C THR A 37 -18.78 -14.42 -11.02
N GLU A 38 -17.80 -14.18 -10.16
CA GLU A 38 -17.43 -12.85 -9.68
C GLU A 38 -15.91 -12.80 -9.45
N GLY A 39 -15.28 -11.65 -9.71
CA GLY A 39 -13.83 -11.47 -9.59
C GLY A 39 -12.99 -12.18 -10.67
N HIS A 40 -11.72 -12.44 -10.34
CA HIS A 40 -10.73 -13.01 -11.26
C HIS A 40 -10.67 -14.54 -11.17
N ILE A 41 -10.76 -15.22 -12.33
CA ILE A 41 -10.69 -16.68 -12.44
C ILE A 41 -9.78 -17.06 -13.62
N LYS A 42 -8.84 -18.00 -13.39
CA LYS A 42 -7.94 -18.51 -14.43
C LYS A 42 -8.27 -19.96 -14.80
N TYR A 43 -8.71 -20.22 -16.01
CA TYR A 43 -9.13 -21.58 -16.39
C TYR A 43 -7.98 -22.50 -16.81
N CYS A 44 -6.83 -21.94 -17.19
CA CYS A 44 -5.78 -22.65 -17.91
C CYS A 44 -4.42 -22.57 -17.20
N GLY A 45 -3.58 -23.57 -17.46
CA GLY A 45 -2.18 -23.61 -17.05
C GLY A 45 -1.94 -24.16 -15.63
N GLU A 46 -0.68 -24.17 -15.24
CA GLU A 46 -0.23 -24.61 -13.91
C GLU A 46 -0.70 -23.65 -12.82
N THR A 47 -0.70 -22.34 -13.11
CA THR A 47 -1.24 -21.31 -12.23
C THR A 47 -2.66 -21.63 -11.77
N ALA A 48 -3.51 -22.17 -12.64
CA ALA A 48 -4.88 -22.50 -12.27
C ALA A 48 -4.97 -23.59 -11.18
N ARG A 49 -4.00 -24.50 -11.09
CA ARG A 49 -4.00 -25.58 -10.08
C ARG A 49 -3.44 -25.11 -8.74
N GLU A 50 -2.46 -24.22 -8.75
CA GLU A 50 -1.82 -23.71 -7.53
C GLU A 50 -2.66 -22.63 -6.85
N VAL A 51 -3.26 -21.76 -7.66
CA VAL A 51 -3.96 -20.55 -7.22
C VAL A 51 -5.45 -20.78 -6.96
N MET A 52 -6.09 -21.74 -7.64
CA MET A 52 -7.50 -22.06 -7.41
C MET A 52 -7.69 -23.36 -6.65
N ASP A 53 -8.57 -23.27 -5.66
CA ASP A 53 -9.13 -24.44 -4.98
C ASP A 53 -10.48 -24.80 -5.61
N GLU A 54 -10.72 -26.08 -5.85
CA GLU A 54 -11.98 -26.60 -6.35
C GLU A 54 -12.64 -27.51 -5.32
N GLY A 55 -13.95 -27.34 -5.12
CA GLY A 55 -14.78 -28.19 -4.27
C GLY A 55 -16.02 -28.68 -5.00
N TYR A 56 -16.40 -29.92 -4.76
CA TYR A 56 -17.63 -30.50 -5.30
C TYR A 56 -18.48 -31.10 -4.17
N ALA A 57 -19.76 -30.77 -4.17
CA ALA A 57 -20.73 -31.27 -3.22
C ALA A 57 -22.04 -31.65 -3.91
N VAL A 58 -22.76 -32.58 -3.30
CA VAL A 58 -23.99 -33.13 -3.84
C VAL A 58 -25.14 -32.92 -2.85
N ALA A 59 -26.26 -32.39 -3.33
CA ALA A 59 -27.47 -32.19 -2.54
C ALA A 59 -28.60 -33.10 -3.04
N LYS A 60 -29.16 -33.92 -2.14
CA LYS A 60 -30.33 -34.76 -2.44
C LYS A 60 -31.61 -33.96 -2.19
N ARG A 61 -32.47 -33.85 -3.20
CA ARG A 61 -33.79 -33.19 -3.14
C ARG A 61 -34.84 -34.15 -3.68
N LYS A 62 -36.11 -33.96 -3.32
CA LYS A 62 -37.24 -34.75 -3.85
C LYS A 62 -37.25 -34.89 -5.39
N PRO A 63 -37.03 -33.82 -6.18
CA PRO A 63 -36.97 -33.94 -7.65
C PRO A 63 -35.76 -34.72 -8.19
N GLY A 64 -34.70 -34.90 -7.39
CA GLY A 64 -33.46 -35.55 -7.81
C GLY A 64 -32.22 -34.98 -7.11
N ILE A 65 -31.06 -35.27 -7.69
CA ILE A 65 -29.76 -34.85 -7.17
C ILE A 65 -29.34 -33.53 -7.84
N ILE A 66 -28.82 -32.59 -7.05
CA ILE A 66 -28.22 -31.34 -7.50
C ILE A 66 -26.73 -31.39 -7.17
N GLY A 67 -25.88 -31.19 -8.17
CA GLY A 67 -24.44 -31.02 -8.01
C GLY A 67 -24.07 -29.55 -7.87
N VAL A 68 -23.21 -29.23 -6.91
CA VAL A 68 -22.64 -27.91 -6.70
C VAL A 68 -21.13 -28.02 -6.83
N LYS A 69 -20.55 -27.32 -7.82
CA LYS A 69 -19.10 -27.16 -7.96
C LYS A 69 -18.73 -25.72 -7.64
N VAL A 70 -17.79 -25.52 -6.72
CA VAL A 70 -17.27 -24.21 -6.33
C VAL A 70 -15.79 -24.16 -6.70
N ARG A 71 -15.35 -23.06 -7.31
CA ARG A 71 -13.94 -22.78 -7.58
C ARG A 71 -13.63 -21.41 -6.99
N ILE A 72 -12.58 -21.32 -6.17
CA ILE A 72 -12.22 -20.11 -5.45
C ILE A 72 -10.76 -19.79 -5.74
N MET A 73 -10.48 -18.55 -6.13
CA MET A 73 -9.14 -18.02 -6.24
C MET A 73 -8.69 -17.45 -4.91
N LYS A 74 -7.56 -17.92 -4.39
CA LYS A 74 -7.00 -17.47 -3.11
C LYS A 74 -6.68 -15.97 -3.14
N PRO A 75 -6.80 -15.25 -2.00
CA PRO A 75 -6.46 -13.82 -1.90
C PRO A 75 -4.99 -13.52 -2.26
N GLU A 76 -4.08 -14.39 -1.84
CA GLU A 76 -2.62 -14.20 -2.01
C GLU A 76 -2.11 -14.55 -3.41
N ALA A 77 -3.00 -14.93 -4.31
CA ALA A 77 -2.64 -15.38 -5.64
C ALA A 77 -1.97 -14.30 -6.48
N LYS A 78 -0.66 -14.39 -6.69
CA LYS A 78 0.05 -13.51 -7.64
C LYS A 78 -0.26 -13.96 -9.05
N LEU A 79 -0.95 -13.11 -9.81
CA LEU A 79 -1.17 -13.39 -11.22
C LEU A 79 0.15 -13.16 -11.97
N PRO A 80 0.48 -13.99 -12.98
CA PRO A 80 1.67 -13.76 -13.81
C PRO A 80 1.56 -12.47 -14.64
N ASP A 81 0.35 -11.94 -14.78
CA ASP A 81 0.08 -10.67 -15.47
C ASP A 81 0.30 -9.44 -14.55
N GLU A 82 0.43 -9.64 -13.23
CA GLU A 82 0.64 -8.55 -12.26
C GLU A 82 2.14 -8.29 -12.08
N ILE A 83 2.66 -7.30 -12.81
CA ILE A 83 4.05 -6.85 -12.66
C ILE A 83 4.10 -5.80 -11.54
N THR A 84 4.76 -6.14 -10.43
CA THR A 84 5.07 -5.16 -9.38
C THR A 84 6.32 -4.38 -9.78
N LEU A 85 6.13 -3.18 -10.34
CA LEU A 85 7.22 -2.26 -10.63
C LEU A 85 7.76 -1.70 -9.31
N LYS A 86 8.92 -2.19 -8.87
CA LYS A 86 9.70 -1.50 -7.84
C LYS A 86 10.37 -0.32 -8.52
N ILE A 87 9.76 0.86 -8.38
CA ILE A 87 10.41 2.12 -8.75
C ILE A 87 11.62 2.23 -7.82
N VAL A 88 12.79 1.88 -8.33
CA VAL A 88 14.04 2.34 -7.74
C VAL A 88 14.01 3.87 -7.83
N PRO A 89 14.22 4.60 -6.73
CA PRO A 89 14.41 6.03 -6.79
C PRO A 89 15.65 6.28 -7.65
N THR A 90 15.44 6.55 -8.94
CA THR A 90 16.47 7.10 -9.81
C THR A 90 16.61 8.55 -9.39
N GLU A 91 17.68 8.84 -8.67
CA GLU A 91 18.17 10.21 -8.60
C GLU A 91 18.41 10.70 -10.04
N GLN A 92 17.69 11.78 -10.39
CA GLN A 92 17.97 12.74 -11.45
C GLN A 92 17.68 12.31 -12.90
N LYS A 93 16.46 12.61 -13.34
CA LYS A 93 16.27 13.65 -14.38
C LYS A 93 14.85 14.21 -14.30
N GLU A 94 14.73 15.30 -13.55
CA GLU A 94 13.64 16.26 -13.69
C GLU A 94 13.62 16.79 -15.13
N GLU A 95 12.45 16.72 -15.76
CA GLU A 95 11.90 17.59 -16.81
C GLU A 95 10.93 16.78 -17.66
N LYS A 96 9.66 16.72 -17.21
CA LYS A 96 8.41 16.69 -18.01
C LYS A 96 7.25 16.05 -17.24
N THR A 97 6.74 16.74 -16.22
CA THR A 97 5.33 16.70 -15.80
C THR A 97 5.07 17.79 -14.76
N GLU A 98 5.17 19.06 -15.15
CA GLU A 98 5.00 20.20 -14.24
C GLU A 98 3.54 20.65 -13.98
N GLU A 99 2.50 19.97 -14.50
CA GLU A 99 1.15 20.55 -14.47
C GLU A 99 0.03 19.83 -13.71
N THR A 100 0.25 18.66 -13.09
CA THR A 100 -0.88 17.96 -12.41
C THR A 100 -0.74 17.72 -10.91
N GLU A 101 0.38 18.03 -10.26
CA GLU A 101 0.58 17.73 -8.82
C GLU A 101 0.71 18.96 -7.91
N LYS A 102 0.38 20.16 -8.38
CA LYS A 102 0.41 21.41 -7.58
C LYS A 102 -0.66 21.51 -6.47
N LYS A 103 -1.26 20.42 -5.99
CA LYS A 103 -2.36 20.51 -5.01
C LYS A 103 -2.24 19.68 -3.73
N GLU A 104 -1.27 18.75 -3.58
CA GLU A 104 -1.34 17.82 -2.44
C GLU A 104 -0.04 17.65 -1.62
N ALA A 105 1.05 18.39 -1.89
CA ALA A 105 2.31 18.21 -1.15
C ALA A 105 2.84 19.50 -0.47
N GLU A 106 1.93 20.34 0.04
CA GLU A 106 2.26 21.49 0.90
C GLU A 106 2.21 21.17 2.40
N GLU A 107 1.87 19.93 2.78
CA GLU A 107 1.86 19.45 4.16
C GLU A 107 2.97 18.41 4.35
N GLU A 108 3.67 18.43 5.48
CA GLU A 108 4.78 17.51 5.87
C GLU A 108 6.23 17.90 5.53
N THR A 109 6.55 19.20 5.57
CA THR A 109 7.84 19.62 6.16
C THR A 109 7.57 20.30 7.49
N LYS A 110 7.80 19.59 8.60
CA LYS A 110 8.03 20.25 9.90
C LYS A 110 9.27 21.10 9.70
N LYS A 111 9.09 22.42 9.66
CA LYS A 111 10.09 23.32 9.08
C LYS A 111 11.30 23.40 10.00
N ILE A 112 12.49 23.28 9.42
CA ILE A 112 13.79 23.62 10.05
C ILE A 112 13.77 25.05 10.64
N THR A 113 12.86 25.90 10.18
CA THR A 113 12.66 27.29 10.65
C THR A 113 12.03 27.41 12.03
N ASP A 114 11.49 26.33 12.61
CA ASP A 114 10.82 26.39 13.93
C ASP A 114 11.83 26.37 15.11
N ILE A 115 13.12 26.14 14.82
CA ILE A 115 14.20 26.24 15.83
C ILE A 115 14.61 27.70 15.98
N LYS A 116 14.48 28.24 17.21
CA LYS A 116 14.90 29.61 17.53
C LYS A 116 16.40 29.76 17.31
N GLY A 117 16.76 30.50 16.26
CA GLY A 117 18.15 30.72 15.85
C GLY A 117 18.46 30.28 14.42
N VAL A 118 17.53 29.59 13.74
CA VAL A 118 17.64 29.23 12.33
C VAL A 118 16.65 30.09 11.52
N GLY A 119 17.16 31.11 10.83
CA GLY A 119 16.37 31.91 9.89
C GLY A 119 16.47 31.36 8.47
N ASP A 120 15.68 31.90 7.55
CA ASP A 120 15.63 31.44 6.15
C ASP A 120 16.99 31.45 5.44
N ALA A 121 17.89 32.35 5.85
CA ALA A 121 19.25 32.44 5.32
C ALA A 121 20.15 31.30 5.81
N THR A 122 20.03 30.90 7.08
CA THR A 122 20.82 29.79 7.65
C THR A 122 20.23 28.43 7.28
N ALA A 123 18.90 28.32 7.12
CA ALA A 123 18.24 27.12 6.59
C ALA A 123 18.74 26.78 5.17
N LYS A 124 18.85 27.78 4.28
CA LYS A 124 19.40 27.60 2.92
C LYS A 124 20.88 27.20 2.90
N GLU A 125 21.66 27.64 3.88
CA GLU A 125 23.07 27.22 3.98
C GLU A 125 23.24 25.83 4.59
N LEU A 126 22.35 25.44 5.52
CA LEU A 126 22.25 24.09 6.07
C LEU A 126 21.81 23.07 5.00
N GLU A 127 20.82 23.43 4.18
CA GLU A 127 20.37 22.63 3.04
C GLU A 127 21.48 22.41 2.01
N LYS A 128 22.27 23.46 1.70
CA LYS A 128 23.42 23.36 0.80
C LYS A 128 24.54 22.46 1.33
N ARG A 129 24.64 22.30 2.64
CA ARG A 129 25.57 21.37 3.30
C ARG A 129 25.00 19.98 3.53
N GLY A 130 23.77 19.72 3.07
CA GLY A 130 23.15 18.40 3.13
C GLY A 130 22.49 18.06 4.46
N VAL A 131 22.32 19.03 5.36
CA VAL A 131 21.63 18.84 6.64
C VAL A 131 20.14 19.05 6.41
N LYS A 132 19.40 17.96 6.25
CA LYS A 132 17.96 17.98 5.91
C LYS A 132 17.05 17.51 7.05
N SER A 133 17.61 16.88 8.08
CA SER A 133 16.85 16.35 9.22
C SER A 133 17.31 16.94 10.56
N VAL A 134 16.40 16.89 11.55
CA VAL A 134 16.68 17.28 12.94
C VAL A 134 17.71 16.36 13.59
N GLU A 135 17.84 15.12 13.09
CA GLU A 135 18.78 14.09 13.52
C GLU A 135 20.21 14.42 13.07
N ASP A 136 20.40 14.90 11.84
CA ASP A 136 21.71 15.34 11.33
C ASP A 136 22.29 16.53 12.13
N LEU A 137 21.42 17.39 12.68
CA LEU A 137 21.83 18.52 13.53
C LEU A 137 22.32 18.09 14.93
N GLN A 138 21.92 16.90 15.41
CA GLN A 138 22.35 16.37 16.71
C GLN A 138 23.76 15.78 16.66
N GLU A 139 24.14 15.18 15.53
CA GLU A 139 25.45 14.56 15.34
C GLU A 139 26.57 15.60 15.12
N LEU A 140 26.22 16.76 14.55
CA LEU A 140 27.19 17.82 14.32
C LEU A 140 27.67 18.47 15.63
N SER A 141 28.99 18.64 15.72
CA SER A 141 29.63 19.27 16.87
C SER A 141 29.38 20.79 16.90
N VAL A 142 29.51 21.40 18.08
CA VAL A 142 29.26 22.85 18.28
C VAL A 142 30.15 23.70 17.38
N ASP A 143 31.34 23.22 17.04
CA ASP A 143 32.30 23.90 16.19
C ASP A 143 31.97 23.78 14.68
N GLU A 144 31.32 22.68 14.26
CA GLU A 144 30.87 22.48 12.87
C GLU A 144 29.64 23.34 12.56
N LEU A 145 28.72 23.47 13.52
CA LEU A 145 27.58 24.39 13.43
C LEU A 145 28.03 25.85 13.46
N ALA A 146 29.01 26.20 14.29
CA ALA A 146 29.54 27.57 14.36
C ALA A 146 30.37 27.98 13.12
N SER A 147 30.79 27.01 12.31
CA SER A 147 31.50 27.25 11.04
C SER A 147 30.53 27.60 9.90
N ILE A 148 29.22 27.55 10.13
CA ILE A 148 28.19 27.91 9.17
C ILE A 148 27.96 29.42 9.23
N LYS A 149 27.91 30.06 8.07
CA LYS A 149 27.83 31.51 7.97
C LYS A 149 26.43 31.95 8.40
N GLY A 150 26.37 32.61 9.55
CA GLY A 150 25.11 33.04 10.19
C GLY A 150 24.76 32.30 11.49
N ILE A 151 25.51 31.27 11.88
CA ILE A 151 25.39 30.63 13.20
C ILE A 151 26.62 31.00 14.04
N GLY A 152 26.42 31.79 15.09
CA GLY A 152 27.47 32.10 16.05
C GLY A 152 27.68 30.97 17.07
N LYS A 153 28.85 30.94 17.73
CA LYS A 153 29.13 29.97 18.82
C LYS A 153 28.10 29.97 19.95
N LYS A 154 27.34 31.06 20.11
CA LYS A 154 26.23 31.18 21.08
C LYS A 154 24.96 30.50 20.58
N THR A 155 24.55 30.76 19.34
CA THR A 155 23.34 30.14 18.75
C THR A 155 23.53 28.64 18.53
N ALA A 156 24.74 28.18 18.16
CA ALA A 156 25.05 26.75 18.07
C ALA A 156 24.87 26.01 19.42
N LYS A 157 25.22 26.64 20.54
CA LYS A 157 25.02 26.08 21.88
C LYS A 157 23.54 26.03 22.27
N GLU A 158 22.80 27.09 21.97
CA GLU A 158 21.35 27.16 22.22
C GLU A 158 20.58 26.12 21.41
N ILE A 159 20.94 25.91 20.14
CA ILE A 159 20.35 24.87 19.28
C ILE A 159 20.62 23.48 19.87
N LYS A 160 21.84 23.20 20.33
CA LYS A 160 22.18 21.90 20.93
C LYS A 160 21.48 21.67 22.27
N GLU A 161 21.28 22.70 23.07
CA GLU A 161 20.55 22.62 24.34
C GLU A 161 19.03 22.42 24.10
N GLN A 162 18.47 23.06 23.07
CA GLN A 162 17.08 22.88 22.65
C GLN A 162 16.83 21.49 22.08
N LEU A 163 17.71 20.98 21.23
CA LEU A 163 17.64 19.60 20.70
C LEU A 163 17.71 18.55 21.83
N LYS A 164 18.49 18.82 22.88
CA LYS A 164 18.58 17.93 24.05
C LYS A 164 17.30 17.95 24.91
N LYS A 165 16.62 19.09 25.01
CA LYS A 165 15.33 19.20 25.72
C LYS A 165 14.21 18.46 24.98
N ILE A 166 14.16 18.60 23.65
CA ILE A 166 13.18 17.92 22.80
C ILE A 166 13.33 16.39 22.89
N SER A 167 14.56 15.86 22.91
CA SER A 167 14.83 14.43 23.09
C SER A 167 14.47 13.88 24.47
N SER A 168 14.35 14.71 25.50
CA SER A 168 13.95 14.28 26.86
C SER A 168 12.44 14.32 27.13
N GLU A 169 11.65 14.94 26.23
CA GLU A 169 10.18 14.98 26.32
C GLU A 169 9.49 13.89 25.47
N GLU A 170 10.23 13.16 24.64
CA GLU A 170 9.72 12.00 23.87
C GLU A 170 10.04 10.64 24.55
N GLY A 171 10.15 10.61 25.88
CA GLY A 171 10.37 9.41 26.69
C GLY A 171 9.20 9.06 27.61
#